data_AF-A0A939IIJ5-F1
#
_entry.id   AF-A0A939IIJ5-F1
#
_cell.length_a   1.000
_cell.length_b   1.000
_cell.length_c   1.000
_cell.angle_alpha   90.00
_cell.angle_beta   90.00
_cell.angle_gamma   90.00
#
_symmetry.space_group_name_H-M   'P 1'
#
loop_
_entity.id
_entity.type
_entity.pdbx_description
1 polymer ?
#
loop_
_entity_poly.entity_id
_entity_poly.type
_entity_poly.pdbx_seq_one_letter_code
_entity_poly.pdbx_strand_id
1 'polypeptide(L)'
;MSTTTTNYGLTKSTAEEYYNVEIPNANMDVIDAQMKANADKISANVSDITTLNTSLSEKENLIKNASVKTTLVDADTIPLSDSAASSSTKKITFANLKTLLASLFLPLTGGTLTGDIILSGSGQRIFASTRSDQTTRANFYCSGVGTAAMQTFGDSSNWCAFYVAPPSSSSANEALTLTRVIAGATTYTTIYHTGNTTVSTTAPSSALAEGAQHQVYA
;
A
#
# COMPACT_ATOMS: atom_id res chain seq x y z
N MET A 1 -64.49 37.09 -51.84
CA MET A 1 -63.88 35.83 -51.37
C MET A 1 -63.05 36.14 -50.14
N SER A 2 -63.28 35.45 -49.02
CA SER A 2 -62.43 35.55 -47.84
C SER A 2 -61.04 34.97 -48.12
N THR A 3 -60.02 35.55 -47.51
CA THR A 3 -58.61 35.12 -47.60
C THR A 3 -58.14 34.63 -46.24
N THR A 4 -57.06 33.83 -46.18
CA THR A 4 -56.53 33.32 -44.90
C THR A 4 -55.14 33.87 -44.58
N THR A 5 -54.72 33.77 -43.32
CA THR A 5 -53.30 33.93 -42.95
C THR A 5 -52.45 32.79 -43.52
N THR A 6 -51.13 32.98 -43.55
CA THR A 6 -50.20 32.07 -44.23
C THR A 6 -49.86 30.83 -43.39
N ASN A 7 -49.56 31.00 -42.10
CA ASN A 7 -49.00 29.92 -41.28
C ASN A 7 -50.06 29.06 -40.59
N TYR A 8 -51.14 29.68 -40.11
CA TYR A 8 -52.20 29.00 -39.35
C TYR A 8 -53.57 28.98 -40.07
N GLY A 9 -53.66 29.54 -41.28
CA GLY A 9 -54.88 29.45 -42.10
C GLY A 9 -56.09 30.16 -41.51
N LEU A 10 -55.88 31.22 -40.73
CA LEU A 10 -56.96 31.95 -40.06
C LEU A 10 -57.74 32.78 -41.07
N THR A 11 -59.07 32.66 -41.07
CA THR A 11 -59.97 33.40 -41.97
C THR A 11 -59.94 34.90 -41.68
N LYS A 12 -59.69 35.71 -42.70
CA LYS A 12 -59.75 37.18 -42.64
C LYS A 12 -61.15 37.67 -42.94
N SER A 13 -61.57 38.72 -42.23
CA SER A 13 -62.85 39.37 -42.45
C SER A 13 -62.94 39.99 -43.83
N THR A 14 -64.10 39.87 -44.46
CA THR A 14 -64.42 40.53 -45.72
C THR A 14 -65.02 41.92 -45.48
N ALA A 15 -64.93 42.80 -46.48
CA ALA A 15 -65.55 44.13 -46.41
C ALA A 15 -67.10 44.07 -46.34
N GLU A 16 -67.70 42.92 -46.65
CA GLU A 16 -69.13 42.66 -46.51
C GLU A 16 -69.52 42.40 -45.04
N GLU A 17 -68.58 41.93 -44.21
CA GLU A 17 -68.80 41.62 -42.79
C GLU A 17 -68.48 42.82 -41.88
N TYR A 18 -67.50 43.65 -42.25
CA TYR A 18 -67.06 44.81 -41.46
C TYR A 18 -66.66 46.00 -42.34
N TYR A 19 -67.00 47.22 -41.92
CA TYR A 19 -66.71 48.46 -42.67
C TYR A 19 -65.22 48.80 -42.77
N ASN A 20 -64.40 48.37 -41.81
CA ASN A 20 -62.93 48.58 -41.81
C ASN A 20 -62.22 47.26 -41.49
N VAL A 21 -61.66 46.64 -42.53
CA VAL A 21 -60.98 45.33 -42.43
C VAL A 21 -59.46 45.43 -42.57
N GLU A 22 -58.92 46.56 -43.05
CA GLU A 22 -57.50 46.67 -43.41
C GLU A 22 -56.57 46.51 -42.20
N ILE A 23 -56.77 47.31 -41.16
CA ILE A 23 -55.96 47.27 -39.93
C ILE A 23 -56.08 45.92 -39.22
N PRO A 24 -57.28 45.37 -38.93
CA PRO A 24 -57.38 44.09 -38.25
C PRO A 24 -56.83 42.93 -39.09
N ASN A 25 -57.01 42.92 -40.41
CA ASN A 25 -56.43 41.89 -41.27
C ASN A 25 -54.89 41.99 -41.32
N ALA A 26 -54.32 43.20 -41.35
CA ALA A 26 -52.87 43.40 -41.27
C ALA A 26 -52.29 42.96 -39.91
N ASN A 27 -52.97 43.28 -38.80
CA ASN A 27 -52.57 42.81 -37.47
C ASN A 27 -52.62 41.28 -37.39
N MET A 28 -53.61 40.65 -38.02
CA MET A 28 -53.75 39.19 -38.08
C MET A 28 -52.54 38.55 -38.78
N ASP A 29 -52.02 39.15 -39.86
CA ASP A 29 -50.82 38.69 -40.54
C ASP A 29 -49.56 38.78 -39.66
N VAL A 30 -49.42 39.87 -38.90
CA VAL A 30 -48.29 40.06 -37.97
C VAL A 30 -48.34 39.02 -36.84
N ILE A 31 -49.52 38.80 -36.26
CA ILE A 31 -49.70 37.81 -35.19
C ILE A 31 -49.41 36.40 -35.72
N ASP A 32 -49.92 36.04 -36.90
CA ASP A 32 -49.67 34.76 -37.54
C ASP A 32 -48.18 34.50 -37.77
N ALA A 33 -47.45 35.49 -38.31
CA ALA A 33 -46.00 35.41 -38.51
C ALA A 33 -45.23 35.29 -37.19
N GLN A 34 -45.59 36.09 -36.17
CA GLN A 34 -44.91 36.06 -34.88
C GLN A 34 -45.18 34.75 -34.12
N MET A 35 -46.40 34.22 -34.20
CA MET A 35 -46.75 32.92 -33.62
C MET A 35 -45.93 31.80 -34.26
N LYS A 36 -45.76 31.82 -35.59
CA LYS A 36 -44.91 30.87 -36.30
C LYS A 36 -43.45 30.96 -35.82
N ALA A 37 -42.91 32.18 -35.74
CA ALA A 37 -41.55 32.41 -35.26
C ALA A 37 -41.36 31.92 -33.81
N ASN A 38 -42.37 32.09 -32.95
CA ASN A 38 -42.34 31.58 -31.58
C ASN A 38 -42.39 30.05 -31.53
N ALA A 39 -43.24 29.42 -32.36
CA ALA A 39 -43.33 27.97 -32.45
C ALA A 39 -42.01 27.34 -32.93
N ASP A 40 -41.35 27.98 -33.90
CA ASP A 40 -40.04 27.54 -34.39
C ASP A 40 -38.96 27.64 -33.31
N LYS A 41 -38.93 28.75 -32.55
CA LYS A 41 -38.00 28.93 -31.42
C LYS A 41 -38.24 27.91 -30.30
N ILE A 42 -39.49 27.64 -29.95
CA ILE A 42 -39.82 26.62 -28.95
C ILE A 42 -39.37 25.24 -29.42
N SER A 43 -39.62 24.91 -30.69
CA SER A 43 -39.20 23.63 -31.27
C SER A 43 -37.68 23.47 -31.23
N ALA A 44 -36.93 24.53 -31.54
CA ALA A 44 -35.47 24.55 -31.42
C ALA A 44 -35.01 24.34 -29.97
N ASN A 45 -35.58 25.08 -29.02
CA ASN A 45 -35.25 24.93 -27.60
C ASN A 45 -35.55 23.52 -27.06
N VAL A 46 -36.67 22.91 -27.48
CA VAL A 46 -37.03 21.54 -27.11
C VAL A 46 -36.00 20.55 -27.65
N SER A 47 -35.57 20.73 -28.91
CA SER A 47 -34.50 19.92 -29.51
C SER A 47 -33.18 20.04 -28.73
N ASP A 48 -32.81 21.25 -28.31
CA ASP A 48 -31.60 21.49 -27.52
C ASP A 48 -31.69 20.81 -26.14
N ILE A 49 -32.84 20.94 -25.45
CA ILE A 49 -33.10 20.28 -24.16
C ILE A 49 -33.00 18.76 -24.29
N THR A 50 -33.59 18.18 -25.34
CA THR A 50 -33.50 16.75 -25.59
C THR A 50 -32.04 16.31 -25.77
N THR A 51 -31.25 17.08 -26.53
CA THR A 51 -29.82 16.81 -26.74
C THR A 51 -29.01 16.89 -25.44
N LEU A 52 -29.29 17.88 -24.60
CA LEU A 52 -28.66 18.04 -23.29
C LEU A 52 -28.99 16.87 -22.34
N ASN A 53 -30.26 16.45 -22.31
CA ASN A 53 -30.70 15.33 -21.47
C ASN A 53 -30.05 14.01 -21.89
N THR A 54 -29.95 13.76 -23.21
CA THR A 54 -29.21 12.61 -23.73
C THR A 54 -27.73 12.67 -23.33
N SER A 55 -27.09 13.83 -23.54
CA SER A 55 -25.68 14.03 -23.20
C SER A 55 -25.41 13.80 -21.71
N LEU A 56 -26.30 14.27 -20.82
CA LEU A 56 -26.16 14.08 -19.38
C LEU A 56 -26.34 12.61 -18.97
N SER A 57 -27.36 11.95 -19.51
CA SER A 57 -27.61 10.53 -19.25
C SER A 57 -26.43 9.64 -19.68
N GLU A 58 -25.79 9.97 -20.80
CA GLU A 58 -24.59 9.28 -21.27
C GLU A 58 -23.42 9.42 -20.28
N LYS A 59 -23.22 10.58 -19.65
CA LYS A 59 -22.11 10.77 -18.68
C LYS A 59 -22.25 9.89 -17.44
N GLU A 60 -23.45 9.73 -16.90
CA GLU A 60 -23.68 8.85 -15.74
C GLU A 60 -23.43 7.38 -16.11
N ASN A 61 -23.83 6.98 -17.32
CA ASN A 61 -23.69 5.63 -17.82
C ASN A 61 -22.22 5.21 -18.04
N LEU A 62 -21.32 6.16 -18.33
CA LEU A 62 -19.90 5.89 -18.54
C LEU A 62 -19.20 5.22 -17.36
N ILE A 63 -19.68 5.44 -16.13
CA ILE A 63 -19.13 4.78 -14.92
C ILE A 63 -20.08 3.69 -14.44
N LYS A 64 -21.38 3.96 -14.37
CA LYS A 64 -22.37 3.04 -13.77
C LYS A 64 -22.48 1.71 -14.52
N ASN A 65 -22.39 1.76 -15.85
CA ASN A 65 -22.54 0.59 -16.72
C ASN A 65 -21.21 0.20 -17.38
N ALA A 66 -20.09 0.76 -16.92
CA ALA A 66 -18.78 0.43 -17.44
C ALA A 66 -18.50 -1.07 -17.29
N SER A 67 -17.86 -1.67 -18.30
CA SER A 67 -17.41 -3.05 -18.20
C SER A 67 -16.39 -3.20 -17.08
N VAL A 68 -16.49 -4.29 -16.31
CA VAL A 68 -15.53 -4.61 -15.25
C VAL A 68 -14.16 -4.83 -15.87
N LYS A 69 -13.15 -4.16 -15.30
CA LYS A 69 -11.74 -4.38 -15.62
C LYS A 69 -11.06 -5.02 -14.42
N THR A 70 -10.63 -6.27 -14.58
CA THR A 70 -10.08 -7.10 -13.49
C THR A 70 -8.57 -6.99 -13.33
N THR A 71 -7.87 -6.48 -14.34
CA THR A 71 -6.41 -6.32 -14.31
C THR A 71 -6.04 -4.94 -14.79
N LEU A 72 -5.33 -4.21 -13.93
CA LEU A 72 -4.80 -2.89 -14.24
C LEU A 72 -3.37 -3.02 -14.76
N VAL A 73 -3.08 -2.34 -15.85
CA VAL A 73 -1.73 -2.17 -16.40
C VAL A 73 -1.21 -0.78 -16.05
N ASP A 74 0.11 -0.62 -16.08
CA ASP A 74 0.80 0.60 -15.66
C ASP A 74 0.30 1.89 -16.34
N ALA A 75 -0.16 1.80 -17.59
CA ALA A 75 -0.68 2.93 -18.36
C ALA A 75 -2.14 3.29 -18.05
N ASP A 76 -2.90 2.45 -17.32
CA ASP A 76 -4.28 2.74 -16.96
C ASP A 76 -4.36 3.97 -16.05
N THR A 77 -5.45 4.73 -16.15
CA THR A 77 -5.59 6.00 -15.42
C THR A 77 -6.82 6.05 -14.53
N ILE A 78 -6.68 6.65 -13.35
CA ILE A 78 -7.77 6.90 -12.39
C ILE A 78 -7.97 8.42 -12.29
N PRO A 79 -9.19 8.94 -12.49
CA PRO A 79 -9.49 10.36 -12.33
C PRO A 79 -9.57 10.74 -10.84
N LEU A 80 -9.17 11.97 -10.52
CA LEU A 80 -9.26 12.54 -9.18
C LEU A 80 -9.45 14.07 -9.24
N SER A 81 -9.88 14.65 -8.12
CA SER A 81 -9.96 16.09 -7.94
C SER A 81 -8.61 16.62 -7.44
N ASP A 82 -8.00 17.56 -8.16
CA ASP A 82 -6.76 18.21 -7.74
C ASP A 82 -7.06 19.50 -6.96
N SER A 83 -6.92 19.44 -5.64
CA SER A 83 -7.15 20.60 -4.75
C SER A 83 -6.18 21.75 -5.03
N ALA A 84 -4.98 21.49 -5.53
CA ALA A 84 -4.02 22.52 -5.92
C ALA A 84 -4.39 23.21 -7.24
N ALA A 85 -5.31 22.63 -8.01
CA ALA A 85 -5.83 23.17 -9.27
C ALA A 85 -7.34 23.48 -9.18
N SER A 86 -7.79 24.04 -8.05
CA SER A 86 -9.18 24.44 -7.83
C SER A 86 -10.20 23.30 -8.02
N SER A 87 -9.83 22.09 -7.57
CA SER A 87 -10.63 20.87 -7.73
C SER A 87 -10.88 20.45 -9.18
N SER A 88 -10.01 20.88 -10.11
CA SER A 88 -10.04 20.41 -11.49
C SER A 88 -9.77 18.91 -11.57
N THR A 89 -10.42 18.21 -12.51
CA THR A 89 -10.18 16.78 -12.73
C THR A 89 -8.80 16.56 -13.33
N LYS A 90 -7.93 15.87 -12.59
CA LYS A 90 -6.69 15.30 -13.09
C LYS A 90 -6.76 13.79 -13.06
N LYS A 91 -5.71 13.14 -13.57
CA LYS A 91 -5.59 11.69 -13.57
C LYS A 91 -4.22 11.27 -13.08
N ILE A 92 -4.16 10.13 -12.40
CA ILE A 92 -2.93 9.43 -12.08
C ILE A 92 -2.88 8.14 -12.89
N THR A 93 -1.67 7.71 -13.28
CA THR A 93 -1.48 6.38 -13.86
C THR A 93 -1.41 5.33 -12.75
N PHE A 94 -1.73 4.08 -13.07
CA PHE A 94 -1.61 2.98 -12.14
C PHE A 94 -0.15 2.75 -11.72
N ALA A 95 0.80 3.00 -12.62
CA ALA A 95 2.24 3.02 -12.29
C ALA A 95 2.57 4.02 -11.18
N ASN A 96 2.09 5.27 -11.29
CA ASN A 96 2.36 6.30 -10.28
C ASN A 96 1.67 5.97 -8.95
N LEU A 97 0.45 5.41 -8.99
CA LEU A 97 -0.23 4.92 -7.80
C LEU A 97 0.55 3.80 -7.11
N LYS A 98 1.05 2.83 -7.88
CA LYS A 98 1.88 1.73 -7.37
C LYS A 98 3.15 2.25 -6.70
N THR A 99 3.83 3.23 -7.30
CA THR A 99 5.00 3.88 -6.69
C THR A 99 4.66 4.56 -5.38
N LEU A 100 3.55 5.30 -5.30
CA LEU A 100 3.09 5.94 -4.07
C LEU A 100 2.82 4.90 -2.98
N LEU A 101 2.09 3.83 -3.30
CA LEU A 101 1.78 2.77 -2.34
C LEU A 101 3.04 2.03 -1.87
N ALA A 102 3.98 1.75 -2.77
CA ALA A 102 5.25 1.13 -2.43
C ALA A 102 6.13 1.99 -1.52
N SER A 103 5.98 3.32 -1.56
CA SER A 103 6.68 4.22 -0.64
C SER A 103 6.09 4.23 0.78
N LEU A 104 4.82 3.84 0.93
CA LEU A 104 4.11 3.85 2.21
C LEU A 104 4.10 2.48 2.91
N PHE A 105 4.11 1.39 2.13
CA PHE A 105 3.98 0.03 2.64
C PHE A 105 5.22 -0.82 2.36
N LEU A 106 5.57 -1.69 3.31
CA LEU A 106 6.61 -2.69 3.11
C LEU A 106 6.12 -3.77 2.12
N PRO A 107 6.95 -4.22 1.16
CA PRO A 107 6.57 -5.25 0.22
C PRO A 107 6.32 -6.59 0.93
N LEU A 108 5.14 -7.16 0.70
CA LEU A 108 4.70 -8.40 1.35
C LEU A 108 5.48 -9.64 0.86
N THR A 109 6.01 -9.57 -0.36
CA THR A 109 6.80 -10.64 -0.99
C THR A 109 8.27 -10.64 -0.54
N GLY A 110 8.62 -9.82 0.46
CA GLY A 110 9.99 -9.52 0.81
C GLY A 110 10.61 -8.46 -0.12
N GLY A 111 11.78 -7.97 0.27
CA GLY A 111 12.52 -6.93 -0.43
C GLY A 111 13.68 -6.42 0.44
N THR A 112 14.54 -5.60 -0.14
CA THR A 112 15.62 -4.96 0.62
C THR A 112 15.07 -3.77 1.40
N LEU A 113 15.03 -3.91 2.72
CA LEU A 113 14.75 -2.79 3.61
C LEU A 113 16.03 -1.94 3.76
N THR A 114 15.90 -0.62 3.64
CA THR A 114 17.00 0.33 3.92
C THR A 114 16.62 1.12 5.16
N GLY A 115 17.58 1.30 6.08
CA GLY A 115 17.37 1.96 7.37
C GLY A 115 17.13 0.99 8.53
N ASP A 116 16.92 1.54 9.72
CA ASP A 116 16.77 0.77 10.94
C ASP A 116 15.40 0.09 11.01
N ILE A 117 15.40 -1.22 11.29
CA ILE A 117 14.18 -1.94 11.64
C ILE A 117 13.96 -1.77 13.14
N ILE A 118 13.03 -0.88 13.52
CA ILE A 118 12.63 -0.69 14.91
C ILE A 118 11.44 -1.60 15.20
N LEU A 119 11.66 -2.58 16.07
CA LEU A 119 10.59 -3.42 16.57
C LEU A 119 10.22 -2.93 17.99
N SER A 120 9.02 -2.40 18.18
CA SER A 120 8.49 -1.95 19.49
C SER A 120 7.42 -2.90 20.04
N GLY A 121 7.48 -3.23 21.34
CA GLY A 121 6.56 -4.18 22.01
C GLY A 121 7.22 -5.46 22.57
N SER A 122 6.51 -6.16 23.47
CA SER A 122 6.97 -7.43 24.05
C SER A 122 6.64 -8.63 23.14
N GLY A 123 7.47 -9.68 23.16
CA GLY A 123 7.21 -10.93 22.43
C GLY A 123 7.74 -11.00 20.99
N GLN A 124 8.56 -10.05 20.58
CA GLN A 124 9.22 -10.09 19.26
C GLN A 124 10.31 -11.16 19.22
N ARG A 125 10.29 -12.01 18.19
CA ARG A 125 11.34 -13.01 17.95
C ARG A 125 12.10 -12.65 16.67
N ILE A 126 13.34 -12.20 16.82
CA ILE A 126 14.26 -12.00 15.69
C ILE A 126 15.04 -13.30 15.48
N PHE A 127 14.71 -14.03 14.41
CA PHE A 127 15.50 -15.18 13.98
C PHE A 127 16.53 -14.71 12.95
N ALA A 128 17.75 -14.36 13.38
CA ALA A 128 18.85 -14.19 12.44
C ALA A 128 19.38 -15.58 12.04
N SER A 129 19.05 -16.01 10.83
CA SER A 129 19.78 -17.09 10.17
C SER A 129 21.08 -16.51 9.63
N THR A 130 22.21 -16.84 10.26
CA THR A 130 23.51 -16.66 9.61
C THR A 130 23.58 -17.62 8.42
N ARG A 131 23.50 -17.08 7.20
CA ARG A 131 23.93 -17.83 6.01
C ARG A 131 25.45 -17.98 6.14
N SER A 132 25.97 -19.18 5.93
CA SER A 132 27.38 -19.56 6.17
C SER A 132 28.41 -18.87 5.26
N ASP A 133 28.00 -17.86 4.50
CA ASP A 133 28.83 -17.17 3.52
C ASP A 133 28.59 -15.66 3.69
N GLN A 134 29.67 -14.92 3.92
CA GLN A 134 29.80 -13.46 4.10
C GLN A 134 29.72 -12.91 5.56
N THR A 135 30.91 -12.62 6.11
CA THR A 135 31.42 -11.35 6.69
C THR A 135 30.52 -10.29 7.37
N THR A 136 29.19 -10.39 7.38
CA THR A 136 28.30 -9.39 7.96
C THR A 136 27.87 -9.81 9.37
N ARG A 137 28.51 -9.22 10.37
CA ARG A 137 28.20 -9.44 11.79
C ARG A 137 26.81 -8.85 12.10
N ALA A 138 25.84 -9.68 12.47
CA ALA A 138 24.60 -9.20 13.10
C ALA A 138 24.92 -8.87 14.57
N ASN A 139 25.19 -7.60 14.86
CA ASN A 139 25.40 -7.14 16.24
C ASN A 139 24.04 -6.98 16.92
N PHE A 140 23.72 -7.89 17.86
CA PHE A 140 22.53 -7.78 18.70
C PHE A 140 22.84 -6.91 19.93
N TYR A 141 22.46 -5.63 19.87
CA TYR A 141 22.57 -4.76 21.05
C TYR A 141 21.39 -4.98 21.99
N CYS A 142 21.63 -5.68 23.10
CA CYS A 142 20.70 -5.73 24.23
C CYS A 142 20.87 -4.45 25.07
N SER A 143 19.89 -3.55 25.04
CA SER A 143 19.83 -2.42 25.96
C SER A 143 19.42 -2.92 27.35
N GLY A 144 20.39 -3.20 28.23
CA GLY A 144 20.10 -3.42 29.65
C GLY A 144 21.14 -4.22 30.44
N VAL A 145 21.93 -5.09 29.81
CA VAL A 145 22.97 -5.88 30.48
C VAL A 145 24.00 -6.35 29.45
N GLY A 146 25.20 -5.76 29.46
CA GLY A 146 26.36 -6.23 28.69
C GLY A 146 26.20 -6.19 27.16
N THR A 147 27.32 -6.02 26.45
CA THR A 147 27.30 -6.12 24.99
C THR A 147 27.27 -7.61 24.62
N ALA A 148 26.12 -8.15 24.22
CA ALA A 148 26.05 -9.50 23.65
C ALA A 148 26.53 -9.46 22.19
N ALA A 149 27.83 -9.62 21.96
CA ALA A 149 28.38 -9.72 20.61
C ALA A 149 28.31 -11.18 20.15
N MET A 150 27.56 -11.46 19.08
CA MET A 150 27.75 -12.70 18.33
C MET A 150 28.98 -12.52 17.45
N GLN A 151 30.04 -13.29 17.70
CA GLN A 151 31.29 -13.21 16.94
C GLN A 151 31.49 -14.55 16.23
N THR A 152 31.30 -14.55 14.90
CA THR A 152 31.65 -15.67 14.04
C THR A 152 33.15 -15.62 13.80
N PHE A 153 33.89 -16.63 14.24
CA PHE A 153 35.31 -16.75 13.92
C PHE A 153 35.43 -17.46 12.57
N GLY A 154 35.96 -16.76 11.58
CA GLY A 154 36.18 -17.28 10.24
C GLY A 154 37.41 -18.17 10.19
N ASP A 155 37.27 -19.42 10.61
CA ASP A 155 38.07 -20.52 10.09
C ASP A 155 37.14 -21.56 9.45
N SER A 156 37.71 -22.52 8.73
CA SER A 156 37.02 -23.49 7.84
C SER A 156 36.03 -24.44 8.53
N SER A 157 35.63 -24.16 9.77
CA SER A 157 34.86 -25.06 10.63
C SER A 157 33.59 -24.44 11.23
N ASN A 158 32.98 -23.41 10.62
CA ASN A 158 31.63 -22.90 10.94
C ASN A 158 31.28 -22.87 12.46
N TRP A 159 32.06 -22.13 13.25
CA TRP A 159 31.78 -21.93 14.67
C TRP A 159 30.97 -20.65 14.88
N CYS A 160 29.84 -20.75 15.58
CA CYS A 160 29.16 -19.60 16.15
C CYS A 160 29.21 -19.69 17.69
N ALA A 161 29.70 -18.64 18.34
CA ALA A 161 29.69 -18.50 19.79
C ALA A 161 28.90 -17.25 20.18
N PHE A 162 28.08 -17.38 21.23
CA PHE A 162 27.39 -16.26 21.86
C PHE A 162 28.31 -15.69 22.94
N TYR A 163 28.89 -14.50 22.70
CA TYR A 163 29.78 -13.85 23.65
C TYR A 163 29.02 -12.70 24.34
N VAL A 164 28.82 -12.82 25.65
CA VAL A 164 28.32 -11.70 26.47
C VAL A 164 29.54 -11.02 27.09
N ALA A 165 29.85 -9.81 26.63
CA ALA A 165 30.89 -9.01 27.25
C ALA A 165 30.40 -8.53 28.63
N PRO A 166 31.15 -8.76 29.73
CA PRO A 166 30.78 -8.21 31.02
C PRO A 166 30.83 -6.68 30.96
N PRO A 167 29.95 -5.97 31.70
CA PRO A 167 30.02 -4.52 31.80
C PRO A 167 31.37 -4.08 32.40
N SER A 168 31.83 -2.90 31.97
CA SER A 168 33.18 -2.34 32.14
C SER A 168 33.61 -1.99 33.56
N SER A 169 33.19 -2.74 34.57
CA SER A 169 33.61 -2.57 35.95
C SER A 169 33.99 -3.93 36.56
N SER A 170 35.30 -4.17 36.60
CA SER A 170 36.00 -5.00 37.60
C SER A 170 35.24 -6.23 38.12
N SER A 171 35.40 -7.36 37.44
CA SER A 171 35.51 -8.75 37.94
C SER A 171 35.01 -9.69 36.83
N ALA A 172 35.92 -10.06 35.92
CA ALA A 172 35.64 -11.05 34.89
C ALA A 172 35.45 -12.43 35.54
N ASN A 173 34.24 -12.77 35.97
CA ASN A 173 33.86 -14.13 36.40
C ASN A 173 32.33 -14.31 36.42
N GLU A 174 31.65 -14.00 35.31
CA GLU A 174 30.32 -14.55 35.08
C GLU A 174 30.38 -15.50 33.88
N ALA A 175 29.94 -16.73 34.11
CA ALA A 175 30.25 -17.90 33.30
C ALA A 175 29.71 -17.78 31.86
N LEU A 176 30.63 -17.90 30.90
CA LEU A 176 30.33 -18.06 29.49
C LEU A 176 29.84 -19.49 29.23
N THR A 177 28.54 -19.69 29.04
CA THR A 177 28.00 -21.00 28.63
C THR A 177 28.20 -21.19 27.13
N LEU A 178 29.29 -21.85 26.74
CA LEU A 178 29.53 -22.30 25.36
C LEU A 178 28.78 -23.61 25.11
N THR A 179 27.65 -23.54 24.42
CA THR A 179 26.96 -24.76 23.94
C THR A 179 27.65 -25.26 22.67
N ARG A 180 28.49 -26.28 22.80
CA ARG A 180 29.05 -27.04 21.68
C ARG A 180 27.97 -27.96 21.10
N VAL A 181 27.30 -27.55 20.02
CA VAL A 181 26.46 -28.46 19.23
C VAL A 181 27.31 -29.03 18.11
N ILE A 182 27.84 -30.24 18.30
CA ILE A 182 28.39 -31.03 17.19
C ILE A 182 27.28 -31.92 16.66
N ALA A 183 26.95 -31.76 15.38
CA ALA A 183 26.13 -32.73 14.68
C ALA A 183 26.91 -34.05 14.54
N GLY A 184 26.46 -35.10 15.25
CA GLY A 184 26.89 -36.48 14.99
C GLY A 184 28.07 -37.03 15.82
N ALA A 185 28.51 -36.37 16.89
CA ALA A 185 29.51 -36.95 17.79
C ALA A 185 29.13 -36.76 19.26
N THR A 186 29.31 -37.81 20.07
CA THR A 186 29.13 -37.82 21.53
C THR A 186 30.01 -36.74 22.16
N THR A 187 29.43 -35.64 22.62
CA THR A 187 30.16 -34.44 23.02
C THR A 187 30.59 -34.51 24.50
N TYR A 188 31.88 -34.33 24.75
CA TYR A 188 32.38 -33.89 26.06
C TYR A 188 32.44 -32.35 26.10
N THR A 189 31.94 -31.78 27.20
CA THR A 189 32.00 -30.35 27.51
C THR A 189 33.26 -30.10 28.34
N THR A 190 34.23 -29.34 27.81
CA THR A 190 35.35 -28.85 28.62
C THR A 190 35.11 -27.38 28.92
N ILE A 191 34.86 -27.08 30.19
CA ILE A 191 34.69 -25.71 30.69
C ILE A 191 36.08 -25.22 31.11
N TYR A 192 36.62 -24.23 30.40
CA TYR A 192 37.80 -23.52 30.87
C TYR A 192 37.33 -22.30 31.68
N HIS A 193 37.56 -22.32 32.99
CA HIS A 193 37.45 -21.14 33.83
C HIS A 193 38.70 -21.02 34.71
N THR A 194 39.16 -19.79 34.94
CA THR A 194 40.33 -19.46 35.79
C THR A 194 39.91 -19.13 37.23
N GLY A 195 38.85 -19.76 37.71
CA GLY A 195 38.46 -19.74 39.12
C GLY A 195 38.66 -21.13 39.73
N ASN A 196 38.72 -21.25 41.05
CA ASN A 196 38.71 -22.56 41.70
C ASN A 196 37.45 -23.34 41.27
N THR A 197 37.63 -24.41 40.52
CA THR A 197 36.56 -25.38 40.28
C THR A 197 36.34 -26.13 41.59
N THR A 198 35.29 -25.80 42.34
CA THR A 198 34.85 -26.69 43.43
C THR A 198 34.22 -27.91 42.77
N VAL A 199 35.04 -28.92 42.48
CA VAL A 199 34.54 -30.24 42.08
C VAL A 199 33.89 -30.84 43.32
N SER A 200 32.56 -30.96 43.30
CA SER A 200 31.86 -31.70 44.35
C SER A 200 32.36 -33.14 44.34
N THR A 201 32.97 -33.57 45.44
CA THR A 201 33.40 -34.96 45.65
C THR A 201 32.24 -35.87 46.04
N THR A 202 31.01 -35.36 46.09
CA THR A 202 29.82 -36.21 46.20
C THR A 202 29.60 -36.88 44.86
N ALA A 203 30.25 -38.04 44.66
CA ALA A 203 30.06 -38.85 43.47
C ALA A 203 28.56 -39.15 43.27
N PRO A 204 27.97 -38.95 42.07
CA PRO A 204 26.86 -39.80 41.68
C PRO A 204 27.45 -41.22 41.66
N SER A 205 26.92 -42.09 42.50
CA SER A 205 27.45 -43.41 42.89
C SER A 205 27.64 -44.43 41.75
N SER A 206 27.58 -44.01 40.48
CA SER A 206 27.71 -44.85 39.29
C SER A 206 29.05 -44.72 38.55
N ALA A 207 29.94 -43.79 38.91
CA ALA A 207 31.20 -43.56 38.18
C ALA A 207 32.42 -44.36 38.70
N LEU A 208 32.26 -45.19 39.73
CA LEU A 208 33.32 -46.04 40.30
C LEU A 208 33.25 -47.50 39.81
N ALA A 209 32.67 -47.76 38.63
CA ALA A 209 32.82 -49.05 37.97
C ALA A 209 34.22 -49.12 37.32
N GLU A 210 35.15 -49.76 38.04
CA GLU A 210 36.40 -50.38 37.61
C GLU A 210 37.18 -49.72 36.45
N GLY A 211 38.25 -48.99 36.79
CA GLY A 211 39.47 -48.97 35.94
C GLY A 211 39.97 -47.62 35.43
N ALA A 212 39.28 -46.49 35.63
CA ALA A 212 39.78 -45.19 35.18
C ALA A 212 40.75 -44.56 36.21
N GLN A 213 42.04 -44.88 36.14
CA GLN A 213 43.06 -44.15 36.90
C GLN A 213 43.23 -42.72 36.37
N HIS A 214 43.07 -41.75 37.26
CA HIS A 214 43.39 -40.35 37.02
C HIS A 214 44.91 -40.17 37.14
N GLN A 215 45.66 -40.10 36.04
CA GLN A 215 47.06 -39.69 36.06
C GLN A 215 47.14 -38.16 36.01
N VAL A 216 47.61 -37.55 37.10
CA VAL A 216 48.08 -36.17 37.11
C VAL A 216 49.60 -36.24 36.87
N TYR A 217 50.07 -35.75 35.73
CA TYR A 217 51.50 -35.53 35.52
C TYR A 217 51.89 -34.24 36.27
N ALA A 218 52.90 -34.35 37.13
CA ALA A 218 53.53 -33.23 37.82
C ALA A 218 54.48 -32.46 36.90
#